data_AF-A0AAJ1VAG3-F1
#
_entry.id   AF-A0AAJ1VAG3-F1
#
_cell.length_a   1.000
_cell.length_b   1.000
_cell.length_c   1.000
_cell.angle_alpha   90.00
_cell.angle_beta   90.00
_cell.angle_gamma   90.00
#
_symmetry.space_group_name_H-M   'P 1'
#
loop_
_entity.id
_entity.type
_entity.pdbx_description
1 polymer ?
#
loop_
_entity_poly.entity_id
_entity_poly.type
_entity_poly.pdbx_seq_one_letter_code
_entity_poly.pdbx_strand_id
1 'polypeptide(L)'
;MKWVEMLSGKQVYKLLLNVDFLPLIGAVSWSEELLFFFHLLFSLAITYSYVYILHPLKVFRKWNKYALAFITIIPAIMLYFPLSALSKTEVVLPSDLTAFFLWTILHLFYGLSLSKAI
;
A
#
# COMPACT_ATOMS: atom_id res chain seq x y z
N MET A 1 -10.05 2.32 2.14
CA MET A 1 -10.20 1.41 0.99
C MET A 1 -11.54 0.66 1.01
N LYS A 2 -11.98 0.06 2.13
CA LYS A 2 -13.25 -0.70 2.21
C LYS A 2 -14.49 0.04 1.68
N TRP A 3 -14.71 1.28 2.09
CA TRP A 3 -15.80 2.11 1.56
C TRP A 3 -15.69 2.38 0.06
N VAL A 4 -14.47 2.59 -0.45
CA VAL A 4 -14.21 2.80 -1.88
C VAL A 4 -14.53 1.54 -2.67
N GLU A 5 -14.17 0.37 -2.15
CA GLU A 5 -14.55 -0.92 -2.75
C GLU A 5 -16.08 -1.08 -2.79
N MET A 6 -16.78 -0.81 -1.69
CA MET A 6 -18.24 -0.91 -1.64
C MET A 6 -18.95 0.03 -2.62
N LEU A 7 -18.43 1.25 -2.82
CA LEU A 7 -19.02 2.24 -3.71
C LEU A 7 -18.67 2.03 -5.19
N SER A 8 -17.44 1.58 -5.48
CA SER A 8 -16.96 1.41 -6.86
C SER A 8 -17.19 0.01 -7.43
N GLY A 9 -17.46 -0.98 -6.57
CA GLY A 9 -17.48 -2.40 -6.93
C GLY A 9 -16.11 -2.99 -7.24
N LYS A 10 -15.02 -2.20 -7.20
CA LYS A 10 -13.65 -2.66 -7.42
C LYS A 10 -13.08 -3.21 -6.13
N GLN A 11 -12.61 -4.46 -6.15
CA GLN A 11 -12.14 -5.17 -4.96
C GLN A 11 -10.74 -4.73 -4.47
N VAL A 12 -10.46 -3.42 -4.49
CA VAL A 12 -9.16 -2.84 -4.11
C VAL A 12 -8.82 -3.02 -2.63
N TYR A 13 -9.82 -3.16 -1.76
CA TYR A 13 -9.58 -3.42 -0.34
C TYR A 13 -9.25 -4.90 -0.12
N LYS A 14 -9.93 -5.82 -0.80
CA LYS A 14 -9.51 -7.23 -0.80
C LYS A 14 -8.10 -7.39 -1.36
N LEU A 15 -7.74 -6.67 -2.42
CA LEU A 15 -6.39 -6.70 -2.98
C LEU A 15 -5.35 -6.19 -1.97
N LEU A 16 -5.67 -5.14 -1.21
CA LEU A 16 -4.82 -4.59 -0.14
C LEU A 16 -4.47 -5.61 0.93
N LEU A 17 -5.42 -6.50 1.23
CA LEU A 17 -5.30 -7.54 2.24
C LEU A 17 -4.82 -8.87 1.68
N ASN A 18 -4.63 -8.98 0.37
CA ASN A 18 -4.41 -10.26 -0.26
C ASN A 18 -3.01 -10.82 0.06
N VAL A 19 -2.97 -12.05 0.54
CA VAL A 19 -1.76 -12.82 0.84
C VAL A 19 -1.79 -14.22 0.23
N ASP A 20 -2.79 -14.53 -0.60
CA ASP A 20 -3.06 -15.87 -1.13
C ASP A 20 -1.91 -16.46 -1.98
N PHE A 21 -1.11 -15.59 -2.60
CA PHE A 21 0.05 -15.94 -3.40
C PHE A 21 1.24 -16.41 -2.56
N LEU A 22 1.28 -16.10 -1.26
CA LEU A 22 2.37 -16.52 -0.38
C LEU A 22 2.19 -17.99 0.02
N PRO A 23 3.21 -18.86 -0.15
CA PRO A 23 3.05 -20.31 0.00
C PRO A 23 2.71 -20.75 1.44
N LEU A 24 3.28 -20.08 2.45
CA LEU A 24 3.04 -20.40 3.86
C LEU A 24 1.91 -19.56 4.45
N ILE A 25 1.91 -18.26 4.19
CA ILE A 25 0.95 -17.31 4.79
C ILE A 25 -0.43 -17.45 4.14
N GLY A 26 -0.49 -17.66 2.82
CA GLY A 26 -1.75 -17.80 2.08
C GLY A 26 -2.47 -19.13 2.32
N ALA A 27 -1.83 -20.11 2.94
CA ALA A 27 -2.47 -21.38 3.32
C ALA A 27 -3.32 -21.26 4.60
N VAL A 28 -3.17 -20.19 5.36
CA VAL A 28 -3.89 -19.95 6.62
C VAL A 28 -5.16 -19.15 6.34
N SER A 29 -6.28 -19.56 6.95
CA SER A 29 -7.55 -18.84 6.90
C SER A 29 -7.54 -17.67 7.89
N TRP A 30 -6.87 -16.58 7.53
CA TRP A 30 -6.85 -15.35 8.32
C TRP A 30 -8.21 -14.67 8.35
N SER A 31 -8.56 -14.06 9.48
CA SER A 31 -9.67 -13.12 9.55
C SER A 31 -9.31 -11.81 8.85
N GLU A 32 -10.32 -11.06 8.41
CA GLU A 32 -10.13 -9.76 7.76
C GLU A 32 -9.38 -8.79 8.68
N GLU A 33 -9.69 -8.80 9.98
CA GLU A 33 -9.08 -7.94 10.99
C GLU A 33 -7.59 -8.22 11.15
N LEU A 34 -7.18 -9.49 11.10
CA LEU A 34 -5.77 -9.87 11.19
C LEU A 34 -5.00 -9.47 9.93
N LEU A 35 -5.57 -9.66 8.74
CA LEU A 35 -4.97 -9.20 7.49
C LEU A 35 -4.82 -7.67 7.48
N PHE A 36 -5.84 -6.96 7.95
CA PHE A 36 -5.80 -5.51 8.07
C PHE A 36 -4.74 -5.06 9.10
N PHE A 37 -4.61 -5.77 10.21
CA PHE A 37 -3.55 -5.52 11.18
C PHE A 37 -2.15 -5.69 10.58
N PHE A 38 -1.90 -6.75 9.79
CA PHE A 38 -0.63 -6.90 9.07
C PHE A 38 -0.37 -5.73 8.11
N HIS A 39 -1.40 -5.28 7.38
CA HIS A 39 -1.29 -4.10 6.52
C HIS A 39 -0.90 -2.83 7.31
N LEU A 40 -1.47 -2.62 8.50
CA LEU A 40 -1.09 -1.51 9.38
C LEU A 40 0.36 -1.62 9.86
N LEU A 41 0.84 -2.81 10.18
CA LEU A 41 2.26 -3.02 10.54
C LEU A 41 3.19 -2.64 9.39
N PHE A 42 2.87 -3.00 8.14
CA PHE A 42 3.64 -2.57 6.97
C PHE A 42 3.62 -1.05 6.79
N SER A 43 2.47 -0.41 7.01
CA SER A 43 2.36 1.05 6.97
C SER A 43 3.23 1.70 8.05
N LEU A 44 3.19 1.18 9.28
CA LEU A 44 4.04 1.66 10.36
C LEU A 44 5.53 1.51 10.03
N ALA A 45 5.94 0.39 9.43
CA ALA A 45 7.31 0.16 9.00
C ALA A 45 7.76 1.17 7.93
N ILE A 46 6.88 1.51 6.97
CA ILE A 46 7.14 2.56 5.97
C ILE A 46 7.29 3.92 6.65
N THR A 47 6.39 4.27 7.58
CA THR A 47 6.47 5.55 8.32
C THR A 47 7.75 5.63 9.14
N TYR A 48 8.10 4.57 9.87
CA TYR A 48 9.33 4.50 10.63
C TYR A 48 10.56 4.68 9.74
N SER A 49 10.60 3.98 8.61
CA SER A 49 11.68 4.08 7.63
C SER A 49 11.79 5.50 7.07
N TYR A 50 10.67 6.16 6.78
CA TYR A 50 10.65 7.55 6.33
C TYR A 50 11.25 8.50 7.38
N VAL A 51 10.77 8.46 8.62
CA VAL A 51 11.13 9.40 9.69
C VAL A 51 12.56 9.18 10.20
N TYR A 52 12.93 7.94 10.49
CA TYR A 52 14.16 7.63 11.23
C TYR A 52 15.31 7.17 10.33
N ILE A 53 15.03 6.72 9.11
CA ILE A 53 16.06 6.24 8.18
C ILE A 53 16.23 7.23 7.03
N LEU A 54 15.19 7.49 6.24
CA LEU A 54 15.34 8.29 5.01
C LEU A 54 15.56 9.78 5.28
N HIS A 55 14.72 10.42 6.09
CA HIS A 55 14.82 11.85 6.34
C HIS A 55 16.16 12.30 6.97
N PRO A 56 16.76 11.57 7.94
CA PRO A 56 18.03 11.96 8.55
C PRO A 56 19.26 11.72 7.65
N LEU A 57 19.14 10.89 6.61
CA LEU A 57 20.27 10.59 5.71
C LEU A 57 20.76 11.86 5.00
N LYS A 58 22.08 12.06 4.98
CA LYS A 58 22.71 13.26 4.42
C LYS A 58 22.33 13.54 2.97
N VAL A 59 22.11 12.48 2.17
CA VAL A 59 21.71 12.59 0.75
C VAL A 59 20.32 13.23 0.57
N PHE A 60 19.42 13.06 1.56
CA PHE A 60 18.04 13.56 1.50
C PHE A 60 17.83 14.86 2.30
N ARG A 61 18.85 15.37 3.00
CA ARG A 61 18.74 16.55 3.88
C ARG A 61 18.20 17.81 3.19
N LYS A 62 18.48 18.01 1.91
CA LYS A 62 18.02 19.17 1.12
C LYS A 62 16.72 18.92 0.37
N TRP A 63 16.18 17.70 0.43
CA TRP A 63 14.99 17.35 -0.32
C TRP A 63 13.76 17.95 0.35
N ASN A 64 12.81 18.39 -0.47
CA ASN A 64 11.50 18.79 0.03
C ASN A 64 10.81 17.57 0.67
N LYS A 65 10.30 17.71 1.90
CA LYS A 65 9.61 16.63 2.63
C LYS A 65 8.45 15.99 1.87
N TYR A 66 7.72 16.77 1.08
CA TYR A 66 6.64 16.27 0.22
C TYR A 66 7.19 15.42 -0.93
N ALA A 67 8.30 15.84 -1.55
CA ALA A 67 8.94 15.09 -2.62
C ALA A 67 9.52 13.76 -2.10
N LEU A 68 10.17 13.79 -0.94
CA LEU A 68 10.70 12.57 -0.30
C LEU A 68 9.57 11.61 0.08
N ALA A 69 8.47 12.12 0.64
CA ALA A 69 7.31 11.30 1.00
C ALA A 69 6.64 10.68 -0.24
N PHE A 70 6.50 11.46 -1.32
CA PHE A 70 5.97 10.96 -2.59
C PHE A 70 6.82 9.82 -3.15
N ILE A 71 8.15 9.98 -3.19
CA ILE A 71 9.05 8.92 -3.67
C ILE A 71 9.00 7.69 -2.78
N THR A 72 8.88 7.89 -1.46
CA THR A 72 8.76 6.79 -0.49
C THR A 72 7.52 5.93 -0.74
N ILE A 73 6.41 6.51 -1.23
CA ILE A 73 5.17 5.75 -1.45
C ILE A 73 5.06 5.13 -2.85
N ILE A 74 5.89 5.53 -3.82
CA ILE A 74 5.88 4.96 -5.18
C ILE A 74 5.93 3.42 -5.17
N PRO A 75 6.84 2.76 -4.42
CA PRO A 75 6.86 1.30 -4.37
C PRO A 75 5.52 0.68 -3.92
N ALA A 76 4.86 1.27 -2.91
CA ALA A 76 3.56 0.79 -2.45
C ALA A 76 2.44 0.97 -3.49
N ILE A 77 2.49 2.05 -4.27
CA ILE A 77 1.58 2.23 -5.41
C ILE A 77 1.84 1.16 -6.47
N MET A 78 3.11 0.92 -6.82
CA MET A 78 3.51 -0.05 -7.84
C MET A 78 3.22 -1.50 -7.45
N LEU A 79 3.11 -1.82 -6.15
CA LEU A 79 2.72 -3.15 -5.68
C LEU A 79 1.34 -3.59 -6.18
N TYR A 80 0.50 -2.67 -6.67
CA TYR A 80 -0.75 -3.01 -7.36
C TYR A 80 -0.56 -4.09 -8.43
N PHE A 81 0.46 -3.94 -9.30
CA PHE A 81 0.67 -4.84 -10.43
C PHE A 81 1.09 -6.25 -10.02
N PRO A 82 2.14 -6.47 -9.20
CA PRO A 82 2.49 -7.81 -8.78
C PRO A 82 1.41 -8.43 -7.88
N LEU A 83 0.73 -7.66 -7.01
CA LEU A 83 -0.34 -8.21 -6.17
C LEU A 83 -1.53 -8.70 -6.99
N SER A 84 -1.94 -7.93 -8.00
CA SER A 84 -3.04 -8.33 -8.89
C SER A 84 -2.64 -9.50 -9.79
N ALA A 85 -1.41 -9.52 -10.32
CA ALA A 85 -0.96 -10.57 -11.23
C ALA A 85 -0.72 -11.91 -10.53
N LEU A 86 -0.30 -11.89 -9.26
CA LEU A 86 -0.03 -13.10 -8.48
C LEU A 86 -1.24 -13.61 -7.70
N SER A 87 -2.31 -12.82 -7.61
CA SER A 87 -3.54 -13.17 -6.89
C SER A 87 -4.15 -14.45 -7.42
N LYS A 88 -4.26 -15.48 -6.58
CA LYS A 88 -4.89 -16.77 -6.96
C LYS A 88 -6.41 -16.66 -7.06
N THR A 89 -6.99 -15.75 -6.30
CA THR A 89 -8.43 -15.49 -6.25
C THR A 89 -8.90 -14.42 -7.25
N GLU A 90 -8.00 -13.93 -8.12
CA GLU A 90 -8.28 -12.93 -9.17
C GLU A 90 -9.11 -11.73 -8.69
N VAL A 91 -8.72 -11.13 -7.56
CA VAL A 91 -9.49 -10.06 -6.90
C VAL A 91 -9.68 -8.84 -7.81
N VAL A 92 -8.63 -8.44 -8.53
CA VAL A 92 -8.64 -7.35 -9.52
C VAL A 92 -7.66 -7.69 -10.63
N LEU A 93 -8.00 -7.32 -11.87
CA LEU A 93 -7.09 -7.48 -13.02
C LEU A 93 -5.94 -6.45 -12.98
N PRO A 94 -4.70 -6.83 -13.33
CA PRO A 94 -3.58 -5.89 -13.45
C PRO A 94 -3.83 -4.75 -14.45
N SER A 95 -4.68 -4.99 -15.46
CA SER A 95 -5.06 -4.03 -16.48
C SER A 95 -6.24 -3.12 -16.09
N ASP A 96 -6.85 -3.34 -14.91
CA ASP A 96 -7.97 -2.52 -14.44
C ASP A 96 -7.49 -1.12 -14.00
N LEU A 97 -7.50 -0.18 -14.95
CA LEU A 97 -7.05 1.18 -14.70
C LEU A 97 -7.87 1.88 -13.62
N THR A 98 -9.18 1.63 -13.54
CA THR A 98 -10.03 2.24 -12.51
C THR A 98 -9.60 1.79 -11.12
N ALA A 99 -9.37 0.49 -10.93
CA ALA A 99 -8.88 -0.03 -9.65
C ALA A 99 -7.47 0.50 -9.32
N PHE A 100 -6.57 0.59 -10.31
CA PHE A 100 -5.25 1.21 -10.13
C PHE A 100 -5.34 2.69 -9.71
N PHE A 101 -6.23 3.48 -10.31
CA PHE A 101 -6.43 4.88 -9.91
C PHE A 101 -6.96 5.00 -8.48
N LEU A 102 -7.95 4.19 -8.10
CA LEU A 102 -8.49 4.16 -6.73
C LEU A 102 -7.41 3.76 -5.71
N TRP A 103 -6.61 2.74 -6.04
CA TRP A 103 -5.45 2.33 -5.24
C TRP A 103 -4.46 3.49 -5.07
N THR A 104 -4.10 4.14 -6.17
CA THR A 104 -3.12 5.24 -6.20
C THR A 104 -3.58 6.41 -5.35
N ILE A 105 -4.82 6.89 -5.52
CA ILE A 105 -5.35 8.05 -4.79
C ILE A 105 -5.26 7.82 -3.27
N LEU A 106 -5.66 6.64 -2.79
CA LEU A 106 -5.64 6.32 -1.37
C LEU A 106 -4.23 6.23 -0.80
N HIS A 107 -3.27 5.70 -1.58
CA HIS A 107 -1.86 5.69 -1.20
C HIS A 107 -1.23 7.09 -1.22
N LEU A 108 -1.64 7.96 -2.15
CA LEU A 108 -1.19 9.35 -2.17
C LEU A 108 -1.65 10.11 -0.93
N PHE A 109 -2.88 9.87 -0.42
CA PHE A 109 -3.31 10.42 0.87
C PHE A 109 -2.42 9.98 2.04
N TYR A 110 -2.00 8.71 2.04
CA TYR A 110 -1.05 8.22 3.03
C TYR A 110 0.34 8.87 2.86
N GLY A 111 0.86 8.99 1.64
CA GLY A 111 2.10 9.72 1.34
C GLY A 111 2.07 11.20 1.77
N LEU A 112 0.94 11.89 1.57
CA LEU A 112 0.74 13.25 2.09
C LEU A 112 0.71 13.32 3.62
N SER A 113 0.31 12.24 4.28
CA SER A 113 0.34 12.14 5.74
C SER A 113 1.75 11.91 6.26
N LEU A 114 2.58 11.14 5.53
CA LEU A 114 3.99 10.93 5.86
C LEU A 114 4.78 12.25 5.96
N SER A 115 4.55 13.20 5.05
CA SER A 115 5.27 14.49 5.08
C SER A 115 4.97 15.36 6.31
N LYS A 116 3.92 15.01 7.07
CA LYS A 116 3.56 15.64 8.36
C LYS A 116 4.13 14.91 9.57
N ALA A 117 4.74 13.73 9.39
CA ALA A 117 5.38 12.98 10.46
C ALA A 117 6.77 13.53 10.85
N ILE A 118 7.27 14.53 10.09
CA ILE A 118 8.49 15.31 10.34
C ILE A 118 8.20 16.82 10.29
#